data_AF-A0A1M6KBD8-F1
#
_entry.id   AF-A0A1M6KBD8-F1
#
_cell.length_a   1.000
_cell.length_b   1.000
_cell.length_c   1.000
_cell.angle_alpha   90.00
_cell.angle_beta   90.00
_cell.angle_gamma   90.00
#
_symmetry.space_group_name_H-M   'P 1'
#
loop_
_entity.id
_entity.type
_entity.pdbx_description
1 polymer ?
#
loop_
_entity_poly.entity_id
_entity_poly.type
_entity_poly.pdbx_seq_one_letter_code
_entity_poly.pdbx_strand_id
1 'polypeptide(L)'
;MARKHFMIYYQKGSGTYVVTEPMPWARENKELFVDFDFNSKKPTSEVIEKLLIEKFNFKIMVDDNKVKLIQNLNPNLSFKL
;
A
#
# COMPACT_ATOMS: atom_id res chain seq x y z
N MET A 1 9.39 18.38 -7.69
CA MET A 1 8.22 18.02 -6.86
C MET A 1 8.31 16.52 -6.60
N ALA A 2 8.17 16.06 -5.35
CA ALA A 2 8.20 14.63 -5.08
C ALA A 2 6.96 13.97 -5.71
N ARG A 3 7.15 12.79 -6.32
CA ARG A 3 6.08 11.97 -6.88
C ARG A 3 5.08 11.62 -5.77
N LYS A 4 3.78 11.67 -6.07
CA LYS A 4 2.69 11.31 -5.16
C LYS A 4 2.29 9.85 -5.37
N HIS A 5 2.05 9.13 -4.30
CA HIS A 5 1.77 7.70 -4.32
C HIS A 5 0.45 7.42 -3.62
N PHE A 6 -0.44 6.69 -4.28
CA PHE A 6 -1.75 6.33 -3.78
C PHE A 6 -2.01 4.84 -3.92
N MET A 7 -2.83 4.30 -3.03
CA MET A 7 -3.36 2.96 -3.12
C MET A 7 -4.87 2.94 -2.90
N ILE A 8 -5.56 2.10 -3.67
CA ILE A 8 -6.99 1.85 -3.54
C ILE A 8 -7.22 0.36 -3.27
N TYR A 9 -7.98 0.01 -2.24
CA TYR A 9 -8.36 -1.38 -2.01
C TYR A 9 -9.74 -1.54 -1.41
N TYR A 10 -10.36 -2.70 -1.65
CA TYR A 10 -11.63 -3.06 -1.05
C TYR A 10 -11.42 -3.64 0.35
N GLN A 11 -12.13 -3.12 1.35
CA GLN A 11 -12.08 -3.63 2.72
C GLN A 11 -13.33 -4.48 3.03
N LYS A 12 -13.12 -5.80 3.08
CA LYS A 12 -14.17 -6.78 3.42
C LYS A 12 -14.54 -6.65 4.90
N GLY A 13 -15.67 -6.02 5.16
CA GLY A 13 -16.19 -5.74 6.50
C GLY A 13 -16.92 -4.40 6.55
N SER A 14 -16.28 -3.36 6.01
CA SER A 14 -16.91 -2.05 5.78
C SER A 14 -17.66 -1.98 4.45
N GLY A 15 -17.32 -2.86 3.49
CA GLY A 15 -17.97 -2.88 2.17
C GLY A 15 -17.62 -1.68 1.31
N THR A 16 -16.48 -1.03 1.58
CA THR A 16 -16.06 0.22 0.93
C THR A 16 -14.69 0.12 0.30
N TYR A 17 -14.41 1.06 -0.60
CA TYR A 17 -13.08 1.30 -1.14
C TYR A 17 -12.33 2.28 -0.25
N VAL A 18 -11.16 1.86 0.23
CA VAL A 18 -10.23 2.72 0.96
C VAL A 18 -9.28 3.35 -0.04
N VAL A 19 -9.12 4.67 0.05
CA VAL A 19 -8.12 5.44 -0.70
C VAL A 19 -7.13 6.02 0.31
N THR A 20 -5.86 5.67 0.18
CA THR A 20 -4.83 6.13 1.13
C THR A 20 -3.46 6.23 0.46
N GLU A 21 -2.49 6.79 1.17
CA GLU A 21 -1.08 6.77 0.79
C GLU A 21 -0.38 5.52 1.37
N PRO A 22 0.68 4.99 0.72
CA PRO A 22 1.38 3.80 1.20
C PRO A 22 1.92 3.92 2.64
N MET A 23 2.45 5.08 3.03
CA MET A 23 3.10 5.27 4.33
C MET A 23 2.12 5.22 5.53
N PRO A 24 1.00 5.96 5.54
CA PRO A 24 -0.05 5.78 6.55
C PRO A 24 -0.53 4.33 6.65
N TRP A 25 -0.77 3.66 5.53
CA TRP A 25 -1.18 2.26 5.52
C TRP A 25 -0.12 1.35 6.15
N ALA A 26 1.16 1.51 5.80
CA ALA A 26 2.24 0.72 6.37
C ALA A 26 2.41 0.95 7.88
N ARG A 27 2.08 2.14 8.39
CA ARG A 27 2.07 2.43 9.84
C ARG A 27 0.95 1.71 10.59
N GLU A 28 -0.14 1.35 9.92
CA GLU A 28 -1.23 0.58 10.52
C GLU A 28 -0.96 -0.93 10.45
N ASN A 29 -0.08 -1.36 9.54
CA ASN A 29 0.26 -2.77 9.28
C ASN A 29 1.77 -3.03 9.52
N LYS A 30 2.32 -2.50 10.62
CA LYS A 30 3.77 -2.53 10.92
C LYS A 30 4.33 -3.95 11.02
N GLU A 31 3.50 -4.91 11.39
CA GLU A 31 3.81 -6.33 11.46
C GLU A 31 4.25 -6.91 10.11
N LEU A 32 3.88 -6.28 9.00
CA LEU A 32 4.33 -6.67 7.65
C LEU A 32 5.72 -6.11 7.29
N PHE A 33 6.29 -5.25 8.14
CA PHE A 33 7.53 -4.51 7.90
C PHE A 33 8.53 -4.69 9.06
N VAL A 34 8.77 -5.93 9.48
CA VAL A 34 9.61 -6.27 10.65
C VAL A 34 11.05 -5.73 10.57
N ASP A 35 11.59 -5.53 9.37
CA ASP A 35 12.95 -5.02 9.15
C ASP A 35 13.06 -3.48 9.21
N PHE A 36 11.95 -2.79 9.46
CA PHE A 36 11.85 -1.34 9.47
C PHE A 36 11.46 -0.80 10.85
N ASP A 37 12.14 0.27 11.26
CA ASP A 37 11.73 1.08 12.40
C ASP A 37 11.11 2.38 11.86
N PHE A 38 9.82 2.55 12.09
CA PHE A 38 9.08 3.72 11.61
C PHE A 38 9.51 5.05 12.27
N ASN A 39 10.38 5.02 13.28
CA ASN A 39 10.98 6.22 13.88
C ASN A 39 12.32 6.57 13.23
N SER A 40 13.18 5.58 12.97
CA SER A 40 14.57 5.79 12.53
C SER A 40 14.88 5.35 11.09
N LYS A 41 14.27 4.25 10.61
CA LYS A 41 14.49 3.64 9.30
C LYS A 41 13.15 3.27 8.66
N LYS A 42 12.46 4.30 8.16
CA LYS A 42 11.13 4.16 7.54
C LYS A 42 11.24 3.48 6.16
N PRO A 43 10.31 2.59 5.79
CA PRO A 43 10.24 2.06 4.43
C PRO A 43 9.88 3.18 3.45
N THR A 44 10.38 3.15 2.22
CA THR A 44 9.94 4.11 1.20
C THR A 44 8.60 3.67 0.60
N SER A 45 7.90 4.59 -0.09
CA SER A 45 6.66 4.23 -0.79
C SER A 45 6.86 3.10 -1.79
N GLU A 46 8.00 3.06 -2.49
CA GLU A 46 8.35 2.01 -3.44
C GLU A 46 8.51 0.64 -2.77
N VAL A 47 9.10 0.60 -1.56
CA VAL A 47 9.23 -0.63 -0.78
C VAL A 47 7.85 -1.17 -0.38
N ILE A 48 6.98 -0.28 0.12
CA ILE A 48 5.62 -0.64 0.53
C ILE A 48 4.81 -1.15 -0.66
N GLU A 49 4.85 -0.43 -1.79
CA GLU A 49 4.17 -0.81 -3.02
C GLU A 49 4.65 -2.16 -3.57
N LYS A 50 5.97 -2.40 -3.55
CA LYS A 50 6.54 -3.67 -4.01
C LYS A 50 5.96 -4.83 -3.21
N LEU A 51 5.92 -4.71 -1.88
CA LEU A 51 5.30 -5.72 -1.02
C LEU A 51 3.81 -5.90 -1.32
N LEU A 52 3.06 -4.82 -1.52
CA LEU A 52 1.64 -4.87 -1.88
C LEU A 52 1.39 -5.58 -3.22
N ILE A 53 2.24 -5.35 -4.21
CA ILE A 53 2.14 -5.99 -5.53
C ILE A 53 2.51 -7.48 -5.42
N GLU A 54 3.62 -7.81 -4.77
CA GLU A 54 4.17 -9.16 -4.71
C GLU A 54 3.38 -10.10 -3.79
N LYS A 55 2.93 -9.62 -2.64
CA LYS A 55 2.27 -10.44 -1.61
C LYS A 55 0.76 -10.35 -1.65
N PHE A 56 0.23 -9.19 -2.02
CA PHE A 56 -1.20 -8.92 -1.95
C PHE A 56 -1.82 -8.71 -3.33
N ASN A 57 -1.10 -8.97 -4.42
CA ASN A 57 -1.62 -8.91 -5.79
C ASN A 57 -2.20 -7.54 -6.19
N PHE A 58 -1.68 -6.45 -5.62
CA PHE A 58 -1.98 -5.11 -6.11
C PHE A 58 -1.47 -4.93 -7.55
N LYS A 59 -2.16 -4.10 -8.32
CA LYS A 59 -1.83 -3.77 -9.71
C LYS A 59 -1.57 -2.28 -9.85
N ILE A 60 -0.60 -1.92 -10.69
CA ILE A 60 -0.32 -0.53 -11.04
C ILE A 60 -1.41 -0.07 -12.02
N MET A 61 -2.10 1.01 -11.70
CA MET A 61 -3.16 1.60 -12.51
C MET A 61 -2.71 2.89 -13.18
N VAL A 62 -1.88 3.67 -12.50
CA VAL A 62 -1.27 4.90 -13.01
C VAL A 62 0.21 4.88 -12.66
N ASP A 63 1.06 5.16 -13.64
CA ASP A 63 2.50 5.29 -13.46
C ASP A 63 3.04 6.46 -14.30
N ASP A 64 3.00 7.67 -13.74
CA ASP A 64 3.58 8.86 -14.37
C ASP A 64 4.54 9.62 -13.44
N ASN A 65 5.20 10.66 -13.96
CA ASN A 65 6.22 11.41 -13.24
C ASN A 65 5.71 12.21 -12.01
N LYS A 66 4.38 12.38 -11.88
CA LYS A 66 3.73 13.12 -10.79
C LYS A 66 2.98 12.20 -9.84
N VAL A 67 2.36 11.14 -10.34
CA VAL A 67 1.44 10.28 -9.60
C VAL A 67 1.73 8.80 -9.88
N LYS A 68 1.63 7.99 -8.83
CA LYS A 68 1.53 6.53 -8.93
C LYS A 68 0.28 6.07 -8.19
N LEU A 69 -0.48 5.19 -8.82
CA LEU A 69 -1.64 4.57 -8.22
C LEU A 69 -1.52 3.05 -8.34
N ILE A 70 -1.63 2.36 -7.21
CA ILE A 70 -1.83 0.91 -7.17
C ILE A 70 -3.23 0.56 -6.66
N GLN A 71 -3.78 -0.56 -7.11
CA GLN A 71 -5.14 -0.96 -6.75
C GLN A 71 -5.26 -2.46 -6.52
N ASN A 72 -6.14 -2.84 -5.58
CA ASN A 72 -6.62 -4.21 -5.44
C ASN A 72 -8.14 -4.26 -5.22
N LEU A 73 -8.86 -4.87 -6.15
CA LEU A 73 -10.32 -5.02 -6.13
C LEU A 73 -10.79 -6.38 -5.63
N ASN A 74 -9.89 -7.25 -5.15
CA ASN A 74 -10.24 -8.55 -4.62
C ASN A 74 -11.08 -8.38 -3.35
N PRO A 75 -12.36 -8.82 -3.35
CA PRO A 75 -13.21 -8.70 -2.18
C PRO A 75 -12.77 -9.61 -1.02
N ASN A 76 -11.82 -10.52 -1.25
CA ASN A 76 -11.25 -11.43 -0.26
C ASN A 76 -9.82 -11.06 0.15
N LEU A 77 -9.39 -9.81 -0.09
CA LEU A 77 -8.09 -9.32 0.37
C LEU A 77 -7.95 -9.49 1.89
N SER A 78 -6.87 -10.16 2.30
CA SER A 78 -6.46 -10.31 3.69
C SER A 78 -5.01 -9.88 3.80
N PHE A 79 -4.70 -9.07 4.83
CA PHE A 79 -3.34 -8.63 5.12
C PHE A 79 -2.60 -9.54 6.11
N LYS A 80 -3.26 -10.58 6.63
CA LYS A 80 -2.63 -11.57 7.50
C LYS A 80 -1.86 -12.58 6.65
N LEU A 81 -0.58 -12.78 6.96
CA LEU A 81 0.29 -13.83 6.41
C LEU A 81 -0.06 -15.20 7.00
#